data_AF-A0A1S3YZY6-F1
#
_entry.id   AF-A0A1S3YZY6-F1
#
_cell.length_a   1.000
_cell.length_b   1.000
_cell.length_c   1.000
_cell.angle_alpha   90.00
_cell.angle_beta   90.00
_cell.angle_gamma   90.00
#
_symmetry.space_group_name_H-M   'P 1'
#
loop_
_entity.id
_entity.type
_entity.pdbx_description
1 polymer ?
#
loop_
_entity_poly.entity_id
_entity_poly.type
_entity_poly.pdbx_seq_one_letter_code
_entity_poly.pdbx_strand_id
1 'polypeptide(L)'
;MDAIGAGAEKKTAISKKRPRSTRQPKPKPKIEVPTSGDIEDFSFSKNETLQIRASLLEWYDNNQRDLPWRRISSSSSCGFKEDDDEREKRGYAVWVSEVMLQQTRVSTVIDYFNRWMNKWPTLRHLAQASLEEVNEMWAGLGYYRRARFLLEGAKEVVEQGGTFPETVSDLRNIKGIGEYTAGAISSIAFKKAVPVVDGNVVRVISRLKAISANPKDAASVKNFWKLAGQLVDPFRPGDFNQALMELGATLCSLSNPGCAACPISAQCHALSLSRQNESVHVTDYPIKVMKAKQRHEFSAVSVVEILDCQETIGPQSSSKFILVKRPNNGLLAGLWEFPSVLLEKEADLASRRIAIDKFLQSSFNLDLKESIRIVSREYIGEYVHVFSHIRLKMYIELLVLRPKGNNSIDYKKQDKESMTWKYVDSKNLDSMGLTSGVRKVYSMVQKHKQTDQGTILERRRKPALRR
;
A
#
# COMPACT_ATOMS: atom_id res chain seq x y z
N MET A 1 101.04 4.62 4.70
CA MET A 1 101.57 5.15 5.96
C MET A 1 100.71 6.34 6.36
N ASP A 2 100.09 6.17 7.52
CA ASP A 2 99.65 7.19 8.48
C ASP A 2 98.55 8.20 8.16
N ALA A 3 97.38 7.90 8.73
CA ALA A 3 96.57 8.70 9.66
C ALA A 3 96.50 10.23 9.52
N ILE A 4 95.27 10.77 9.50
CA ILE A 4 94.64 11.59 10.58
C ILE A 4 93.36 12.27 10.04
N GLY A 5 92.29 12.23 10.85
CA GLY A 5 91.50 13.44 11.14
C GLY A 5 90.23 13.78 10.33
N ALA A 6 89.08 13.46 10.94
CA ALA A 6 87.87 14.26 11.10
C ALA A 6 87.27 15.07 9.93
N GLY A 7 86.04 14.70 9.56
CA GLY A 7 85.10 15.57 8.84
C GLY A 7 83.67 15.02 8.99
N ALA A 8 82.84 15.70 9.78
CA ALA A 8 81.44 15.36 9.97
C ALA A 8 80.60 15.84 8.79
N GLU A 9 79.66 15.02 8.29
CA GLU A 9 78.36 15.53 7.80
C GLU A 9 77.29 14.43 7.56
N LYS A 10 76.17 14.65 8.25
CA LYS A 10 74.76 14.28 7.98
C LYS A 10 74.46 13.02 7.16
N LYS A 11 74.09 11.94 7.88
CA LYS A 11 73.27 10.83 7.33
C LYS A 11 71.78 11.13 7.51
N THR A 12 71.07 11.20 6.39
CA THR A 12 69.60 11.25 6.27
C THR A 12 68.95 9.98 6.82
N ALA A 13 68.17 10.11 7.89
CA ALA A 13 67.39 9.01 8.46
C ALA A 13 65.97 8.98 7.89
N ILE A 14 65.64 7.83 7.30
CA ILE A 14 64.35 7.45 6.72
C ILE A 14 63.29 7.36 7.83
N SER A 15 62.23 8.16 7.70
CA SER A 15 61.07 8.17 8.61
C SER A 15 60.23 6.90 8.43
N LYS A 16 60.33 5.97 9.39
CA LYS A 16 59.40 4.84 9.55
C LYS A 16 58.12 5.34 10.22
N LYS A 17 57.02 5.43 9.46
CA LYS A 17 55.67 5.69 9.99
C LYS A 17 55.25 4.57 10.95
N ARG A 18 54.93 4.93 12.20
CA ARG A 18 54.34 4.05 13.23
C ARG A 18 52.93 3.59 12.82
N PRO A 19 52.52 2.36 13.17
CA PRO A 19 51.19 1.85 12.85
C PRO A 19 50.11 2.56 13.67
N ARG A 20 49.01 2.90 12.99
CA ARG A 20 47.85 3.62 13.54
C ARG A 20 47.07 2.68 14.46
N SER A 21 47.07 2.96 15.76
CA SER A 21 46.25 2.26 16.76
C SER A 21 44.76 2.32 16.38
N THR A 22 44.18 1.16 16.08
CA THR A 22 42.74 0.97 15.94
C THR A 22 42.10 1.08 17.32
N ARG A 23 41.54 2.26 17.65
CA ARG A 23 40.63 2.41 18.79
C ARG A 23 39.40 1.54 18.55
N GLN A 24 39.25 0.48 19.34
CA GLN A 24 37.98 -0.23 19.43
C GLN A 24 36.90 0.74 19.93
N PRO A 25 35.67 0.68 19.38
CA PRO A 25 34.58 1.50 19.88
C PRO A 25 34.24 1.07 21.31
N LYS A 26 34.27 2.03 22.25
CA LYS A 26 33.80 1.81 23.63
C LYS A 26 32.35 1.31 23.58
N PRO A 27 31.98 0.27 24.36
CA PRO A 27 30.59 -0.16 24.45
C PRO A 27 29.77 1.02 24.98
N LYS A 28 28.69 1.36 24.27
CA LYS A 28 27.69 2.30 24.78
C LYS A 28 27.15 1.74 26.12
N PRO A 29 26.96 2.57 27.16
CA PRO A 29 26.33 2.09 28.38
C PRO A 29 24.96 1.51 28.01
N LYS A 30 24.71 0.26 28.40
CA LYS A 30 23.36 -0.32 28.37
C LYS A 30 22.53 0.55 29.30
N ILE A 31 21.61 1.32 28.73
CA ILE A 31 20.55 1.95 29.51
C ILE A 31 19.71 0.78 30.02
N GLU A 32 19.84 0.47 31.30
CA GLU A 32 18.89 -0.39 31.99
C GLU A 32 17.57 0.37 32.02
N VAL A 33 16.73 0.10 31.01
CA VAL A 33 15.31 0.41 31.09
C VAL A 33 14.81 -0.32 32.34
N PRO A 34 14.16 0.36 33.31
CA PRO A 34 13.61 -0.29 34.48
C PRO A 34 12.82 -1.49 33.99
N THR A 35 13.07 -2.68 34.56
CA THR A 35 12.30 -3.89 34.27
C THR A 35 10.83 -3.55 34.43
N SER A 36 10.17 -3.26 33.29
CA SER A 36 8.75 -2.96 33.23
C SER A 36 8.04 -4.17 33.81
N GLY A 37 7.09 -3.95 34.72
CA GLY A 37 6.20 -5.03 35.15
C GLY A 37 5.69 -5.81 33.95
N ASP A 38 5.43 -7.11 34.14
CA ASP A 38 4.92 -7.95 33.07
C ASP A 38 3.68 -7.28 32.50
N ILE A 39 3.53 -7.27 31.17
CA ILE A 39 2.44 -6.52 30.55
C ILE A 39 1.05 -6.99 31.04
N GLU A 40 0.99 -8.20 31.62
CA GLU A 40 -0.18 -8.80 32.26
C GLU A 40 -0.64 -8.07 33.53
N ASP A 41 0.26 -7.34 34.19
CA ASP A 41 0.04 -6.61 35.45
C ASP A 41 -0.62 -5.24 35.23
N PHE A 42 -0.61 -4.71 33.99
CA PHE A 42 -1.25 -3.42 33.72
C PHE A 42 -2.77 -3.56 33.69
N SER A 43 -3.43 -2.63 34.38
CA SER A 43 -4.88 -2.44 34.34
C SER A 43 -5.23 -0.96 34.49
N PHE A 44 -6.41 -0.58 33.99
CA PHE A 44 -6.98 0.74 34.26
C PHE A 44 -7.87 0.66 35.51
N SER A 45 -7.66 1.59 36.45
CA SER A 45 -8.58 1.72 37.59
C SER A 45 -9.93 2.26 37.13
N LYS A 46 -11.01 2.00 37.88
CA LYS A 46 -12.35 2.49 37.53
C LYS A 46 -12.39 4.02 37.37
N ASN A 47 -11.74 4.75 38.27
CA ASN A 47 -11.71 6.21 38.22
C ASN A 47 -10.91 6.73 37.01
N GLU A 48 -9.75 6.12 36.74
CA GLU A 48 -8.93 6.45 35.57
C GLU A 48 -9.69 6.21 34.26
N THR A 49 -10.37 5.07 34.13
CA THR A 49 -11.20 4.74 32.98
C THR A 49 -12.31 5.78 32.74
N LEU A 50 -13.01 6.19 33.80
CA LEU A 50 -14.09 7.19 33.69
C LEU A 50 -13.56 8.56 33.23
N GLN A 51 -12.42 9.00 33.78
CA GLN A 51 -11.77 10.25 33.38
C GLN A 51 -11.31 10.20 31.92
N ILE A 52 -10.65 9.10 31.50
CA ILE A 52 -10.22 8.92 30.11
C ILE A 52 -11.42 8.97 29.16
N ARG A 53 -12.50 8.26 29.48
CA ARG A 53 -13.73 8.26 28.66
C ARG A 53 -14.31 9.66 28.50
N ALA A 54 -14.51 10.36 29.61
CA ALA A 54 -15.11 11.70 29.60
C ALA A 54 -14.26 12.68 28.78
N SER A 55 -12.97 12.82 29.10
CA SER A 55 -12.08 13.78 28.44
C SER A 55 -11.82 13.44 26.98
N LEU A 56 -11.73 12.16 26.63
CA LEU A 56 -11.49 11.73 25.24
C LEU A 56 -12.73 11.95 24.36
N LEU A 57 -13.93 11.62 24.87
CA LEU A 57 -15.17 11.81 24.11
C LEU A 57 -15.49 13.30 23.94
N GLU A 58 -15.34 14.11 24.98
CA GLU A 58 -15.52 15.56 24.90
C GLU A 58 -14.56 16.19 23.87
N TRP A 59 -13.28 15.79 23.89
CA TRP A 59 -12.33 16.24 22.90
C TRP A 59 -12.73 15.79 21.48
N TYR A 60 -13.16 14.53 21.32
CA TYR A 60 -13.53 13.99 20.02
C TYR A 60 -14.75 14.70 19.41
N ASP A 61 -15.76 15.00 20.22
CA ASP A 61 -16.95 15.74 19.78
C ASP A 61 -16.58 17.11 19.19
N ASN A 62 -15.56 17.77 19.76
CA ASN A 62 -15.09 19.08 19.33
C ASN A 62 -14.01 19.05 18.23
N ASN A 63 -13.30 17.93 18.04
CA ASN A 63 -12.06 17.89 17.22
C ASN A 63 -12.07 16.81 16.14
N GLN A 64 -13.07 15.95 16.06
CA GLN A 64 -13.14 14.91 15.04
C GLN A 64 -13.08 15.52 13.63
N ARG A 65 -12.24 14.94 12.77
CA ARG A 65 -12.22 15.32 11.36
C ARG A 65 -13.53 14.91 10.70
N ASP A 66 -14.01 15.80 9.85
CA ASP A 66 -15.17 15.58 9.00
C ASP A 66 -14.79 14.65 7.84
N LEU A 67 -15.30 13.41 7.88
CA LEU A 67 -14.96 12.34 6.94
C LEU A 67 -16.24 11.72 6.36
N PRO A 68 -16.27 11.38 5.06
CA PRO A 68 -17.50 10.91 4.41
C PRO A 68 -18.15 9.70 5.10
N TRP A 69 -17.34 8.71 5.50
CA TRP A 69 -17.82 7.52 6.19
C TRP A 69 -18.33 7.81 7.61
N ARG A 70 -17.82 8.86 8.28
CA ARG A 70 -18.33 9.30 9.58
C ARG A 70 -19.71 9.96 9.45
N ARG A 71 -19.92 10.75 8.40
CA ARG A 71 -21.24 11.37 8.14
C ARG A 71 -22.33 10.31 7.95
N ILE A 72 -22.01 9.25 7.20
CA ILE A 72 -22.93 8.12 6.97
C ILE A 72 -23.17 7.33 8.27
N SER A 73 -22.16 7.23 9.15
CA SER A 73 -22.36 6.58 10.46
C SER A 73 -23.17 7.44 11.44
N SER A 74 -23.16 8.77 11.30
CA SER A 74 -23.80 9.68 12.26
C SER A 74 -25.21 10.13 11.86
N SER A 75 -25.67 9.82 10.64
CA SER A 75 -26.93 10.31 10.06
C SER A 75 -28.22 9.82 10.74
N SER A 76 -28.16 8.91 11.72
CA SER A 76 -29.33 8.45 12.50
C SER A 76 -29.76 9.41 13.62
N SER A 77 -29.53 10.72 13.48
CA SER A 77 -29.84 11.72 14.51
C SER A 77 -31.19 12.41 14.27
N CYS A 78 -32.28 11.63 14.25
CA CYS A 78 -33.62 12.11 14.58
C CYS A 78 -34.40 10.96 15.22
N GLY A 79 -35.10 11.20 16.32
CA GLY A 79 -35.62 10.20 17.27
C GLY A 79 -36.71 9.22 16.78
N PHE A 80 -36.70 8.86 15.50
CA PHE A 80 -37.46 7.77 14.94
C PHE A 80 -36.65 6.46 15.03
N LYS A 81 -37.36 5.32 15.12
CA LYS A 81 -36.71 4.00 15.02
C LYS A 81 -35.90 3.97 13.72
N GLU A 82 -34.62 3.70 13.86
CA GLU A 82 -33.71 3.58 12.73
C GLU A 82 -34.17 2.41 11.86
N ASP A 83 -34.40 2.67 10.57
CA ASP A 83 -34.77 1.63 9.61
C ASP A 83 -33.64 0.59 9.48
N ASP A 84 -33.99 -0.69 9.41
CA ASP A 84 -33.01 -1.77 9.31
C ASP A 84 -32.16 -1.64 8.05
N ASP A 85 -32.72 -1.10 6.97
CA ASP A 85 -31.99 -0.79 5.74
C ASP A 85 -30.90 0.28 5.94
N GLU A 86 -31.16 1.30 6.77
CA GLU A 86 -30.16 2.35 7.06
C GLU A 86 -29.05 1.83 7.99
N ARG A 87 -29.40 0.92 8.91
CA ARG A 87 -28.42 0.23 9.76
C ARG A 87 -27.50 -0.68 8.94
N GLU A 88 -28.07 -1.44 8.00
CA GLU A 88 -27.29 -2.26 7.07
C GLU A 88 -26.36 -1.39 6.21
N LYS A 89 -26.87 -0.29 5.64
CA LYS A 89 -26.06 0.66 4.84
C LYS A 89 -24.92 1.25 5.66
N ARG A 90 -25.15 1.57 6.94
CA ARG A 90 -24.09 2.02 7.85
C ARG A 90 -23.04 0.95 8.08
N GLY A 91 -23.45 -0.28 8.40
CA GLY A 91 -22.53 -1.41 8.58
C GLY A 91 -21.66 -1.64 7.35
N TYR A 92 -22.27 -1.60 6.17
CA TYR A 92 -21.59 -1.68 4.89
C TYR A 92 -20.61 -0.53 4.65
N ALA A 93 -21.04 0.72 4.88
CA ALA A 93 -20.20 1.90 4.70
C ALA A 93 -18.97 1.87 5.62
N VAL A 94 -19.16 1.52 6.90
CA VAL A 94 -18.06 1.34 7.86
C VAL A 94 -17.12 0.22 7.38
N TRP A 95 -17.67 -0.91 6.96
CA TRP A 95 -16.83 -2.01 6.47
C TRP A 95 -15.96 -1.61 5.29
N VAL A 96 -16.53 -0.92 4.29
CA VAL A 96 -15.80 -0.40 3.13
C VAL A 96 -14.70 0.58 3.56
N SER A 97 -15.01 1.56 4.41
CA SER A 97 -14.02 2.55 4.85
C SER A 97 -12.87 1.90 5.62
N GLU A 98 -13.18 1.00 6.55
CA GLU A 98 -12.18 0.31 7.37
C GLU A 98 -11.25 -0.54 6.50
N VAL A 99 -11.79 -1.25 5.51
CA VAL A 99 -10.96 -2.02 4.58
C VAL A 99 -10.11 -1.10 3.70
N MET A 100 -10.62 0.04 3.23
CA MET A 100 -9.83 1.01 2.46
C MET A 100 -8.71 1.64 3.29
N LEU A 101 -8.95 1.95 4.57
CA LEU A 101 -7.99 2.60 5.47
C LEU A 101 -6.83 1.70 5.90
N GLN A 102 -6.93 0.38 5.71
CA GLN A 102 -5.83 -0.55 5.99
C GLN A 102 -4.57 -0.19 5.19
N GLN A 103 -3.55 0.36 5.88
CA GLN A 103 -2.29 0.77 5.28
C GLN A 103 -2.43 1.81 4.14
N THR A 104 -3.51 2.61 4.15
CA THR A 104 -3.72 3.70 3.19
C THR A 104 -4.04 4.99 3.95
N ARG A 105 -3.59 6.14 3.43
CA ARG A 105 -3.80 7.44 4.09
C ARG A 105 -5.25 7.88 3.94
N VAL A 106 -5.80 8.49 4.99
CA VAL A 106 -7.17 9.03 5.02
C VAL A 106 -7.45 9.94 3.81
N SER A 107 -6.56 10.87 3.49
CA SER A 107 -6.75 11.81 2.38
C SER A 107 -6.89 11.12 1.02
N THR A 108 -6.20 10.00 0.81
CA THR A 108 -6.33 9.19 -0.41
C THR A 108 -7.66 8.44 -0.42
N VAL A 109 -8.12 7.93 0.73
CA VAL A 109 -9.33 7.11 0.81
C VAL A 109 -10.61 7.90 0.52
N ILE A 110 -10.67 9.20 0.85
CA ILE A 110 -11.86 10.04 0.66
C ILE A 110 -12.44 9.92 -0.75
N ASP A 111 -11.63 10.13 -1.79
CA ASP A 111 -12.10 10.11 -3.19
C ASP A 111 -12.53 8.70 -3.64
N TYR A 112 -11.83 7.67 -3.16
CA TYR A 112 -12.17 6.29 -3.50
C TYR A 112 -13.45 5.84 -2.82
N PHE A 113 -13.62 6.19 -1.54
CA PHE A 113 -14.81 5.89 -0.78
C PHE A 113 -16.03 6.54 -1.42
N ASN A 114 -15.97 7.83 -1.75
CA ASN A 114 -17.08 8.54 -2.38
C ASN A 114 -17.49 7.92 -3.72
N ARG A 115 -16.52 7.62 -4.60
CA ARG A 115 -16.80 6.95 -5.88
C ARG A 115 -17.35 5.54 -5.69
N TRP A 116 -16.82 4.79 -4.73
CA TRP A 116 -17.25 3.43 -4.40
C TRP A 116 -18.70 3.43 -3.92
N MET A 117 -19.02 4.24 -2.91
CA MET A 117 -20.36 4.33 -2.35
C MET A 117 -21.38 4.90 -3.35
N ASN A 118 -20.95 5.73 -4.29
CA ASN A 118 -21.81 6.18 -5.38
C ASN A 118 -22.14 5.06 -6.39
N LYS A 119 -21.17 4.18 -6.70
CA LYS A 119 -21.39 3.05 -7.63
C LYS A 119 -22.12 1.88 -6.96
N TRP A 120 -21.74 1.54 -5.74
CA TRP A 120 -22.31 0.46 -4.95
C TRP A 120 -22.72 0.99 -3.58
N PRO A 121 -23.93 1.57 -3.46
CA PRO A 121 -24.39 2.19 -2.21
C PRO A 121 -24.76 1.17 -1.13
N THR A 122 -25.04 -0.08 -1.48
CA THR A 122 -25.40 -1.14 -0.54
C THR A 122 -24.59 -2.41 -0.77
N LEU A 123 -24.57 -3.28 0.23
CA LEU A 123 -23.92 -4.59 0.16
C LEU A 123 -24.44 -5.43 -1.02
N ARG A 124 -25.76 -5.41 -1.28
CA ARG A 124 -26.38 -6.11 -2.41
C ARG A 124 -25.87 -5.63 -3.77
N HIS A 125 -25.64 -4.32 -3.93
CA HIS A 125 -25.06 -3.78 -5.17
C HIS A 125 -23.64 -4.29 -5.39
N LEU A 126 -22.82 -4.32 -4.33
CA LEU A 126 -21.46 -4.85 -4.43
C LEU A 126 -21.45 -6.34 -4.75
N ALA A 127 -22.34 -7.13 -4.12
CA ALA A 127 -22.43 -8.56 -4.36
C ALA A 127 -22.71 -8.93 -5.82
N GLN A 128 -23.41 -8.07 -6.56
CA GLN A 128 -23.69 -8.27 -8.00
C GLN A 128 -22.52 -7.86 -8.91
N ALA A 129 -21.52 -7.16 -8.38
CA ALA A 129 -20.40 -6.67 -9.17
C ALA A 129 -19.48 -7.81 -9.65
N SER A 130 -18.85 -7.58 -10.80
CA SER A 130 -17.75 -8.42 -11.26
C SER A 130 -16.44 -8.07 -10.54
N LEU A 131 -15.52 -9.04 -10.44
CA LEU A 131 -14.19 -8.80 -9.87
C LEU A 131 -13.40 -7.76 -10.69
N GLU A 132 -13.64 -7.68 -12.00
CA GLU A 132 -12.97 -6.73 -12.88
C GLU A 132 -13.39 -5.29 -12.55
N GLU A 133 -14.68 -5.03 -12.42
CA GLU A 133 -15.17 -3.71 -12.01
C GLU A 133 -14.66 -3.30 -10.62
N VAL A 134 -14.64 -4.24 -9.67
CA VAL A 134 -14.10 -4.00 -8.33
C VAL A 134 -12.61 -3.64 -8.39
N ASN A 135 -11.84 -4.37 -9.18
CA ASN A 135 -10.42 -4.09 -9.38
C ASN A 135 -10.19 -2.71 -10.03
N GLU A 136 -11.04 -2.34 -10.99
CA GLU A 136 -10.98 -1.02 -11.64
C GLU A 136 -11.28 0.12 -10.67
N MET A 137 -12.33 -0.02 -9.86
CA MET A 137 -12.68 0.98 -8.84
C MET A 137 -11.62 1.09 -7.74
N TRP A 138 -10.93 -0.01 -7.42
CA TRP A 138 -9.85 -0.07 -6.44
C TRP A 138 -8.48 0.34 -7.00
N ALA A 139 -8.38 0.59 -8.32
CA ALA A 139 -7.11 0.80 -8.98
C ALA A 139 -6.38 2.03 -8.44
N GLY A 140 -5.19 1.81 -7.87
CA GLY A 140 -4.37 2.84 -7.25
C GLY A 140 -4.36 2.84 -5.71
N LEU A 141 -5.30 2.16 -5.03
CA LEU A 141 -5.28 2.00 -3.57
C LEU A 141 -4.25 0.97 -3.09
N GLY A 142 -3.84 0.05 -3.97
CA GLY A 142 -2.96 -1.06 -3.61
C GLY A 142 -3.63 -2.12 -2.72
N TYR A 143 -2.91 -3.20 -2.44
CA TYR A 143 -3.41 -4.35 -1.66
C TYR A 143 -4.76 -4.88 -2.17
N TYR A 144 -4.87 -5.13 -3.48
CA TYR A 144 -6.10 -5.53 -4.18
C TYR A 144 -6.82 -6.77 -3.62
N ARG A 145 -6.12 -7.61 -2.86
CA ARG A 145 -6.74 -8.71 -2.11
C ARG A 145 -7.86 -8.20 -1.18
N ARG A 146 -7.73 -6.99 -0.64
CA ARG A 146 -8.75 -6.33 0.18
C ARG A 146 -10.07 -6.13 -0.58
N ALA A 147 -10.00 -5.56 -1.78
CA ALA A 147 -11.17 -5.36 -2.65
C ALA A 147 -11.85 -6.68 -3.02
N ARG A 148 -11.04 -7.70 -3.34
CA ARG A 148 -11.54 -9.04 -3.62
C ARG A 148 -12.27 -9.64 -2.42
N PHE A 149 -11.70 -9.51 -1.21
CA PHE A 149 -12.35 -10.02 0.00
C PHE A 149 -13.62 -9.25 0.36
N LEU A 150 -13.68 -7.93 0.10
CA LEU A 150 -14.95 -7.19 0.21
C LEU A 150 -16.03 -7.77 -0.72
N LEU A 151 -15.68 -8.04 -1.98
CA LEU A 151 -16.63 -8.63 -2.93
C LEU A 151 -17.06 -10.05 -2.53
N GLU A 152 -16.10 -10.91 -2.18
CA GLU A 152 -16.35 -12.29 -1.74
C GLU A 152 -17.23 -12.31 -0.47
N GLY A 153 -16.91 -11.48 0.52
CA GLY A 153 -17.70 -11.39 1.74
C GLY A 153 -19.09 -10.79 1.51
N ALA A 154 -19.23 -9.81 0.62
CA ALA A 154 -20.54 -9.26 0.26
C ALA A 154 -21.44 -10.32 -0.39
N LYS A 155 -20.87 -11.15 -1.28
CA LYS A 155 -21.58 -12.30 -1.88
C LYS A 155 -22.00 -13.31 -0.83
N GLU A 156 -21.08 -13.68 0.06
CA GLU A 156 -21.35 -14.61 1.17
C GLU A 156 -22.52 -14.14 2.06
N VAL A 157 -22.55 -12.86 2.44
CA VAL A 157 -23.64 -12.30 3.25
C VAL A 157 -24.99 -12.32 2.50
N VAL A 158 -25.00 -12.00 1.20
CA VAL A 158 -26.22 -12.08 0.38
C VAL A 158 -26.72 -13.52 0.25
N GLU A 159 -25.82 -14.48 0.04
CA GLU A 159 -26.16 -15.91 -0.08
C GLU A 159 -26.74 -16.48 1.22
N GLN A 160 -26.33 -15.97 2.38
CA GLN A 160 -26.84 -16.38 3.70
C GLN A 160 -28.17 -15.71 4.10
N GLY A 161 -28.88 -15.08 3.17
CA GLY A 161 -30.18 -14.43 3.41
C GLY A 161 -30.12 -12.90 3.50
N GLY A 162 -28.94 -12.30 3.34
CA GLY A 162 -28.79 -10.86 3.11
C GLY A 162 -28.91 -9.98 4.35
N THR A 163 -29.01 -10.56 5.56
CA THR A 163 -28.94 -9.79 6.82
C THR A 163 -27.49 -9.51 7.18
N PHE A 164 -27.14 -8.24 7.40
CA PHE A 164 -25.77 -7.84 7.74
C PHE A 164 -25.39 -8.27 9.17
N PRO A 165 -24.27 -9.00 9.38
CA PRO A 165 -23.89 -9.43 10.72
C PRO A 165 -23.47 -8.29 11.65
N GLU A 166 -23.98 -8.30 12.88
CA GLU A 166 -23.79 -7.20 13.84
C GLU A 166 -22.78 -7.49 14.95
N THR A 167 -22.42 -8.77 15.15
CA THR A 167 -21.54 -9.20 16.24
C THR A 167 -20.14 -9.51 15.73
N VAL A 168 -19.14 -9.35 16.61
CA VAL A 168 -17.75 -9.67 16.29
C VAL A 168 -17.60 -11.14 15.87
N SER A 169 -18.31 -12.05 16.54
CA SER A 169 -18.26 -13.48 16.24
C SER A 169 -18.72 -13.77 14.82
N ASP A 170 -19.88 -13.22 14.43
CA ASP A 170 -20.47 -13.49 13.11
C ASP A 170 -19.66 -12.80 12.00
N LEU A 171 -19.24 -11.55 12.23
CA LEU A 171 -18.42 -10.79 11.29
C LEU A 171 -17.08 -11.48 11.00
N ARG A 172 -16.46 -12.15 11.98
CA ARG A 172 -15.20 -12.87 11.80
C ARG A 172 -15.31 -14.12 10.93
N ASN A 173 -16.52 -14.64 10.72
CA ASN A 173 -16.73 -15.76 9.80
C ASN A 173 -16.61 -15.31 8.34
N ILE A 174 -16.86 -14.02 8.06
CA ILE A 174 -16.75 -13.46 6.71
C ILE A 174 -15.28 -13.32 6.31
N LYS A 175 -14.97 -13.84 5.13
CA LYS A 175 -13.61 -13.82 4.60
C LYS A 175 -13.03 -12.42 4.49
N GLY A 176 -11.87 -12.21 5.12
CA GLY A 176 -11.14 -10.94 5.08
C GLY A 176 -11.54 -9.94 6.17
N ILE A 177 -12.52 -10.27 7.01
CA ILE A 177 -12.82 -9.53 8.23
C ILE A 177 -12.01 -10.16 9.38
N GLY A 178 -11.01 -9.42 9.87
CA GLY A 178 -10.27 -9.79 11.08
C GLY A 178 -10.85 -9.13 12.34
N GLU A 179 -10.26 -9.44 13.50
CA GLU A 179 -10.67 -8.91 14.81
C GLU A 179 -10.87 -7.38 14.82
N TYR A 180 -9.92 -6.64 14.24
CA TYR A 180 -9.98 -5.19 14.13
C TYR A 180 -11.22 -4.72 13.36
N THR A 181 -11.42 -5.22 12.14
CA THR A 181 -12.53 -4.82 11.28
C THR A 181 -13.87 -5.22 11.89
N ALA A 182 -13.95 -6.42 12.49
CA ALA A 182 -15.15 -6.89 13.17
C ALA A 182 -15.52 -6.00 14.35
N GLY A 183 -14.54 -5.63 15.20
CA GLY A 183 -14.74 -4.70 16.30
C GLY A 183 -15.15 -3.30 15.84
N ALA A 184 -14.54 -2.81 14.75
CA ALA A 184 -14.84 -1.48 14.20
C ALA A 184 -16.27 -1.42 13.67
N ILE A 185 -16.69 -2.39 12.86
CA ILE A 185 -18.08 -2.49 12.38
C ILE A 185 -19.06 -2.62 13.56
N SER A 186 -18.83 -3.58 14.46
CA SER A 186 -19.74 -3.86 15.59
C SER A 186 -19.92 -2.65 16.50
N SER A 187 -18.84 -1.93 16.80
CA SER A 187 -18.88 -0.79 17.71
C SER A 187 -19.39 0.49 17.03
N ILE A 188 -18.94 0.80 15.81
CA ILE A 188 -19.30 2.04 15.10
C ILE A 188 -20.71 1.96 14.53
N ALA A 189 -21.05 0.87 13.85
CA ALA A 189 -22.36 0.75 13.19
C ALA A 189 -23.44 0.24 14.14
N PHE A 190 -23.10 -0.74 14.99
CA PHE A 190 -24.09 -1.48 15.79
C PHE A 190 -24.01 -1.23 17.30
N LYS A 191 -23.20 -0.24 17.72
CA LYS A 191 -23.07 0.23 19.11
C LYS A 191 -22.75 -0.90 20.11
N LYS A 192 -22.11 -1.98 19.67
CA LYS A 192 -21.67 -3.05 20.57
C LYS A 192 -20.43 -2.58 21.33
N ALA A 193 -20.42 -2.78 22.65
CA ALA A 193 -19.31 -2.40 23.53
C ALA A 193 -18.11 -3.35 23.38
N VAL A 194 -17.43 -3.26 22.23
CA VAL A 194 -16.28 -4.07 21.88
C VAL A 194 -15.09 -3.19 21.51
N PRO A 195 -13.85 -3.59 21.86
CA PRO A 195 -12.66 -2.81 21.55
C PRO A 195 -12.25 -2.89 20.09
N VAL A 196 -11.46 -1.90 19.69
CA VAL A 196 -10.78 -1.84 18.41
C VAL A 196 -9.33 -1.50 18.66
N VAL A 197 -8.40 -2.29 18.12
CA VAL A 197 -6.96 -2.11 18.33
C VAL A 197 -6.22 -2.07 17.01
N ASP A 198 -5.73 -0.88 16.62
CA ASP A 198 -4.79 -0.67 15.53
C ASP A 198 -3.43 -0.17 16.06
N GLY A 199 -2.52 0.18 15.14
CA GLY A 199 -1.22 0.76 15.51
C GLY A 199 -1.31 2.13 16.21
N ASN A 200 -2.41 2.87 16.05
CA ASN A 200 -2.64 4.11 16.78
C ASN A 200 -3.05 3.82 18.22
N VAL A 201 -4.03 2.94 18.43
CA VAL A 201 -4.50 2.52 19.74
C VAL A 201 -3.39 1.86 20.54
N VAL A 202 -2.63 0.93 19.94
CA VAL A 202 -1.47 0.31 20.60
C VAL A 202 -0.50 1.36 21.11
N ARG A 203 -0.19 2.38 20.29
CA ARG A 203 0.74 3.45 20.68
C ARG A 203 0.18 4.34 21.79
N VAL A 204 -1.10 4.66 21.75
CA VAL A 204 -1.74 5.46 22.80
C VAL A 204 -1.73 4.68 24.11
N ILE A 205 -2.21 3.42 24.12
CA ILE A 205 -2.25 2.59 25.32
C ILE A 205 -0.85 2.33 25.86
N SER A 206 0.12 2.06 25.00
CA SER A 206 1.50 1.84 25.44
C SER A 206 2.08 3.07 26.14
N ARG A 207 1.73 4.29 25.71
CA ARG A 207 2.18 5.52 26.36
C ARG A 207 1.40 5.82 27.63
N LEU A 208 0.08 5.57 27.63
CA LEU A 208 -0.75 5.71 28.82
C LEU A 208 -0.21 4.85 29.96
N LYS A 209 0.21 3.61 29.68
CA LYS A 209 0.71 2.67 30.70
C LYS A 209 2.23 2.48 30.73
N ALA A 210 3.00 3.27 29.96
CA ALA A 210 4.45 3.14 29.83
C ALA A 210 4.91 1.68 29.52
N ILE A 211 4.21 1.02 28.60
CA ILE A 211 4.49 -0.35 28.16
C ILE A 211 5.56 -0.32 27.07
N SER A 212 6.76 -0.80 27.38
CA SER A 212 7.90 -0.91 26.46
C SER A 212 7.97 -2.26 25.73
N ALA A 213 6.94 -3.10 25.81
CA ALA A 213 6.91 -4.40 25.15
C ALA A 213 6.87 -4.26 23.61
N ASN A 214 7.39 -5.28 22.90
CA ASN A 214 7.27 -5.36 21.46
C ASN A 214 5.78 -5.51 21.08
N PRO A 215 5.19 -4.56 20.34
CA PRO A 215 3.76 -4.55 20.05
C PRO A 215 3.32 -5.65 19.06
N LYS A 216 4.26 -6.41 18.50
CA LYS A 216 3.96 -7.51 17.56
C LYS A 216 3.97 -8.90 18.21
N ASP A 217 4.43 -9.01 19.45
CA ASP A 217 4.46 -10.30 20.15
C ASP A 217 3.05 -10.70 20.58
N ALA A 218 2.73 -11.98 20.50
CA ALA A 218 1.36 -12.48 20.70
C ALA A 218 0.80 -12.12 22.10
N ALA A 219 1.63 -12.21 23.14
CA ALA A 219 1.27 -11.81 24.49
C ALA A 219 0.96 -10.30 24.57
N SER A 220 1.81 -9.46 23.96
CA SER A 220 1.61 -8.01 23.91
C SER A 220 0.30 -7.66 23.21
N VAL A 221 0.04 -8.26 22.05
CA VAL A 221 -1.20 -8.07 21.30
C VAL A 221 -2.40 -8.40 22.16
N LYS A 222 -2.43 -9.58 22.80
CA LYS A 222 -3.52 -10.00 23.69
C LYS A 222 -3.77 -8.99 24.81
N ASN A 223 -2.71 -8.47 25.41
CA ASN A 223 -2.84 -7.49 26.50
C ASN A 223 -3.31 -6.12 26.01
N PHE A 224 -2.90 -5.66 24.83
CA PHE A 224 -3.46 -4.43 24.25
C PHE A 224 -4.96 -4.55 23.98
N TRP A 225 -5.43 -5.72 23.52
CA TRP A 225 -6.86 -6.00 23.37
C TRP A 225 -7.60 -6.00 24.71
N LYS A 226 -7.03 -6.63 25.76
CA LYS A 226 -7.57 -6.59 27.13
C LYS A 226 -7.68 -5.16 27.66
N LEU A 227 -6.62 -4.37 27.54
CA LEU A 227 -6.55 -2.98 28.01
C LEU A 227 -7.53 -2.09 27.24
N ALA A 228 -7.63 -2.24 25.92
CA ALA A 228 -8.63 -1.53 25.12
C ALA A 228 -10.05 -1.89 25.57
N GLY A 229 -10.33 -3.17 25.83
CA GLY A 229 -11.63 -3.64 26.32
C GLY A 229 -12.03 -3.03 27.67
N GLN A 230 -11.07 -2.76 28.57
CA GLN A 230 -11.33 -2.04 29.82
C GLN A 230 -11.74 -0.58 29.58
N LEU A 231 -11.21 0.05 28.52
CA LEU A 231 -11.40 1.47 28.23
C LEU A 231 -12.68 1.76 27.45
N VAL A 232 -13.11 0.88 26.55
CA VAL A 232 -14.29 1.09 25.68
C VAL A 232 -15.48 1.61 26.47
N ASP A 233 -16.04 2.74 26.04
CA ASP A 233 -17.23 3.29 26.66
C ASP A 233 -18.46 2.40 26.37
N PRO A 234 -19.24 1.99 27.38
CA PRO A 234 -20.39 1.11 27.18
C PRO A 234 -21.58 1.79 26.49
N PHE A 235 -21.63 3.14 26.46
CA PHE A 235 -22.75 3.90 25.88
C PHE A 235 -22.41 4.46 24.49
N ARG A 236 -21.14 4.82 24.26
CA ARG A 236 -20.63 5.36 23.00
C ARG A 236 -19.40 4.58 22.51
N PRO A 237 -19.48 3.24 22.33
CA PRO A 237 -18.30 2.44 22.03
C PRO A 237 -17.66 2.76 20.66
N GLY A 238 -18.49 3.04 19.65
CA GLY A 238 -18.05 3.48 18.33
C GLY A 238 -17.26 4.78 18.38
N ASP A 239 -17.84 5.82 18.99
CA ASP A 239 -17.19 7.13 19.14
C ASP A 239 -15.92 7.01 19.98
N PHE A 240 -15.92 6.23 21.06
CA PHE A 240 -14.75 6.03 21.89
C PHE A 240 -13.60 5.37 21.11
N ASN A 241 -13.89 4.29 20.37
CA ASN A 241 -12.90 3.62 19.52
C ASN A 241 -12.34 4.59 18.46
N GLN A 242 -13.22 5.36 17.80
CA GLN A 242 -12.79 6.35 16.83
C GLN A 242 -11.97 7.48 17.46
N ALA A 243 -12.34 7.95 18.65
CA ALA A 243 -11.62 8.96 19.40
C ALA A 243 -10.20 8.51 19.77
N LEU A 244 -10.05 7.24 20.19
CA LEU A 244 -8.74 6.67 20.53
C LEU A 244 -7.84 6.55 19.29
N MET A 245 -8.41 6.13 18.15
CA MET A 245 -7.71 6.13 16.86
C MET A 245 -7.34 7.56 16.41
N GLU A 246 -8.27 8.51 16.52
CA GLU A 246 -8.10 9.92 16.14
C GLU A 246 -7.01 10.58 16.98
N LEU A 247 -7.00 10.34 18.29
CA LEU A 247 -5.98 10.84 19.21
C LEU A 247 -4.59 10.34 18.79
N GLY A 248 -4.46 9.06 18.50
CA GLY A 248 -3.22 8.50 17.97
C GLY A 248 -2.81 9.13 16.64
N ALA A 249 -3.76 9.32 15.73
CA ALA A 249 -3.50 9.85 14.39
C ALA A 249 -3.09 11.34 14.38
N THR A 250 -3.62 12.15 15.31
CA THR A 250 -3.53 13.62 15.24
C THR A 250 -2.64 14.24 16.32
N LEU A 251 -2.68 13.74 17.56
CA LEU A 251 -1.95 14.32 18.69
C LEU A 251 -0.85 13.39 19.18
N CYS A 252 -1.17 12.14 19.51
CA CYS A 252 -0.23 11.15 20.02
C CYS A 252 0.55 10.49 18.87
N SER A 253 1.24 11.32 18.07
CA SER A 253 1.94 10.91 16.85
C SER A 253 3.22 10.10 17.15
N LEU A 254 3.79 9.45 16.13
CA LEU A 254 4.95 8.57 16.28
C LEU A 254 6.20 9.30 16.81
N SER A 255 6.52 10.48 16.29
CA SER A 255 7.80 11.15 16.54
C SER A 255 7.69 12.49 17.26
N ASN A 256 6.58 13.21 17.13
CA ASN A 256 6.38 14.51 17.77
C ASN A 256 4.98 14.58 18.38
N PRO A 257 4.74 13.90 19.51
CA PRO A 257 3.42 13.89 20.12
C PRO A 257 3.07 15.26 20.71
N GLY A 258 1.88 15.77 20.40
CA GLY A 258 1.32 17.02 20.93
C GLY A 258 0.83 16.87 22.38
N CYS A 259 1.71 16.44 23.29
CA CYS A 259 1.34 16.09 24.67
C CYS A 259 0.68 17.23 25.44
N ALA A 260 1.04 18.48 25.16
CA ALA A 260 0.46 19.66 25.81
C ALA A 260 -1.04 19.86 25.48
N ALA A 261 -1.46 19.47 24.28
CA ALA A 261 -2.85 19.56 23.83
C ALA A 261 -3.62 18.23 23.99
N CYS A 262 -2.98 17.19 24.55
CA CYS A 262 -3.60 15.88 24.68
C CYS A 262 -4.63 15.89 25.82
N PRO A 263 -5.90 15.52 25.55
CA PRO A 263 -6.99 15.61 26.54
C PRO A 263 -6.82 14.64 27.71
N ILE A 264 -6.05 13.57 27.51
CA ILE A 264 -5.81 12.52 28.52
C ILE A 264 -4.33 12.52 28.98
N SER A 265 -3.66 13.66 28.88
CA SER A 265 -2.25 13.81 29.27
C SER A 265 -2.02 13.60 30.76
N ALA A 266 -3.00 13.93 31.61
CA ALA A 266 -2.92 13.74 33.06
C ALA A 266 -2.83 12.25 33.46
N GLN A 267 -3.42 11.36 32.67
CA GLN A 267 -3.38 9.91 32.87
C GLN A 267 -2.21 9.22 32.14
N CYS A 268 -1.32 9.98 31.49
CA CYS A 268 -0.26 9.41 30.66
C CYS A 268 1.01 9.12 31.48
N HIS A 269 1.23 7.85 31.84
CA HIS A 269 2.40 7.44 32.62
C HIS A 269 3.72 7.74 31.88
N ALA A 270 3.81 7.52 30.57
CA ALA A 270 5.03 7.82 29.81
C ALA A 270 5.36 9.33 29.84
N LEU A 271 4.34 10.20 29.84
CA LEU A 271 4.56 11.64 29.98
C LEU A 271 5.01 12.02 31.39
N SER A 272 4.42 11.40 32.42
CA SER A 272 4.86 11.59 33.81
C SER A 272 6.32 11.19 34.00
N LEU A 273 6.72 10.03 33.48
CA LEU A 273 8.12 9.55 33.54
C LEU A 273 9.07 10.49 32.80
N SER A 274 8.69 10.95 31.60
CA SER A 274 9.52 11.87 30.81
C SER A 274 9.71 13.24 31.48
N ARG A 275 8.75 13.70 32.29
CA ARG A 275 8.87 14.92 33.09
C ARG A 275 9.78 14.74 34.32
N GLN A 276 9.88 13.52 34.84
CA GLN A 276 10.70 13.20 36.01
C GLN A 276 12.15 12.84 35.64
N ASN A 277 12.39 12.34 34.44
CA ASN A 277 13.70 11.92 33.96
C ASN A 277 13.90 12.34 32.50
N GLU A 278 14.84 13.26 32.26
CA GLU A 278 15.16 13.79 30.93
C GLU A 278 15.67 12.72 29.95
N SER A 279 16.17 11.58 30.44
CA SER A 279 16.63 10.47 29.60
C SER A 279 15.51 9.57 29.09
N VAL A 280 14.27 9.76 29.57
CA VAL A 280 13.09 8.99 29.15
C VAL A 280 12.20 9.88 28.29
N HIS A 281 11.82 9.39 27.12
CA HIS A 281 10.91 10.09 26.22
C HIS A 281 9.60 9.32 26.05
N VAL A 282 8.51 10.06 25.87
CA VAL A 282 7.19 9.48 25.52
C VAL A 282 7.28 8.60 24.26
N THR A 283 8.20 8.92 23.36
CA THR A 283 8.46 8.18 22.11
C THR A 283 9.17 6.85 22.30
N ASP A 284 9.66 6.54 23.50
CA ASP A 284 10.28 5.25 23.82
C ASP A 284 9.22 4.13 23.95
N TYR A 285 7.95 4.52 24.03
CA TYR A 285 6.79 3.63 24.17
C TYR A 285 5.88 3.71 22.94
N PRO A 286 5.58 2.58 22.25
CA PRO A 286 6.15 1.25 22.45
C PRO A 286 7.53 1.16 21.78
N ILE A 287 8.29 0.10 22.05
CA ILE A 287 9.59 -0.08 21.41
C ILE A 287 9.47 -0.18 19.89
N LYS A 288 10.44 0.43 19.20
CA LYS A 288 10.49 0.44 17.75
C LYS A 288 10.95 -0.91 17.22
N VAL A 289 10.02 -1.63 16.57
CA VAL A 289 10.35 -2.89 15.89
C VAL A 289 11.08 -2.62 14.57
N MET A 290 12.26 -3.21 14.40
CA MET A 290 12.99 -3.16 13.13
C MET A 290 12.18 -3.86 12.02
N LYS A 291 12.07 -3.21 10.86
CA LYS A 291 11.41 -3.81 9.69
C LYS A 291 12.37 -4.75 8.98
N ALA A 292 11.87 -5.88 8.48
CA ALA A 292 12.63 -6.77 7.61
C ALA A 292 13.06 -6.03 6.34
N LYS A 293 14.23 -6.39 5.80
CA LYS A 293 14.72 -5.84 4.53
C LYS A 293 13.83 -6.32 3.38
N GLN A 294 13.60 -5.42 2.42
CA GLN A 294 12.85 -5.76 1.22
C GLN A 294 13.67 -6.66 0.31
N ARG A 295 13.03 -7.64 -0.33
CA ARG A 295 13.68 -8.46 -1.35
C ARG A 295 13.78 -7.69 -2.67
N HIS A 296 14.85 -7.92 -3.42
CA HIS A 296 15.05 -7.29 -4.71
C HIS A 296 14.67 -8.27 -5.82
N GLU A 297 13.84 -7.82 -6.75
CA GLU A 297 13.38 -8.61 -7.89
C GLU A 297 13.60 -7.84 -9.19
N PHE A 298 13.75 -8.57 -10.30
CA PHE A 298 14.02 -8.01 -11.61
C PHE A 298 12.98 -8.52 -12.61
N SER A 299 12.51 -7.67 -13.51
CA SER A 299 11.54 -8.07 -14.54
C SER A 299 11.82 -7.39 -15.87
N ALA A 300 11.72 -8.16 -16.95
CA ALA A 300 11.64 -7.62 -18.31
C ALA A 300 10.17 -7.38 -18.64
N VAL A 301 9.84 -6.17 -19.13
CA VAL A 301 8.48 -5.75 -19.48
C VAL A 301 8.49 -5.28 -20.95
N SER A 302 7.60 -5.85 -21.75
CA SER A 302 7.46 -5.50 -23.17
C SER A 302 6.09 -4.88 -23.42
N VAL A 303 6.09 -3.59 -23.77
CA VAL A 303 4.87 -2.91 -24.22
C VAL A 303 4.69 -3.22 -25.70
N VAL A 304 3.77 -4.14 -25.99
CA VAL A 304 3.50 -4.57 -27.36
C VAL A 304 2.37 -3.73 -27.95
N GLU A 305 2.70 -2.97 -28.99
CA GLU A 305 1.76 -2.16 -29.77
C GLU A 305 1.57 -2.79 -31.14
N ILE A 306 0.32 -2.94 -31.57
CA ILE A 306 -0.07 -3.39 -32.89
C ILE A 306 -0.64 -2.20 -33.66
N LEU A 307 -0.04 -1.94 -34.82
CA LEU A 307 -0.56 -0.97 -35.79
C LEU A 307 -1.61 -1.67 -36.67
N ASP A 308 -2.80 -1.06 -36.78
CA ASP A 308 -3.86 -1.57 -37.64
C ASP A 308 -3.49 -1.42 -39.13
N CYS A 309 -3.98 -2.35 -39.96
CA CYS A 309 -3.67 -2.40 -41.40
C CYS A 309 -4.63 -1.55 -42.26
N GLN A 310 -5.72 -1.03 -41.70
CA GLN A 310 -6.68 -0.24 -42.48
C GLN A 310 -6.18 1.19 -42.65
N GLU A 311 -5.85 1.55 -43.89
CA GLU A 311 -5.87 2.91 -44.42
C GLU A 311 -7.30 3.47 -44.35
N THR A 312 -7.84 3.67 -43.15
CA THR A 312 -8.97 4.59 -43.00
C THR A 312 -8.40 5.99 -43.06
N ILE A 313 -8.72 6.68 -44.14
CA ILE A 313 -8.45 8.10 -44.37
C ILE A 313 -9.13 8.88 -43.24
N GLY A 314 -8.38 9.13 -42.16
CA GLY A 314 -8.81 9.86 -40.97
C GLY A 314 -7.61 10.08 -40.04
N PRO A 315 -7.55 11.19 -39.26
CA PRO A 315 -6.32 11.62 -38.59
C PRO A 315 -5.88 10.79 -37.36
N GLN A 316 -6.39 9.59 -37.12
CA GLN A 316 -5.98 8.74 -36.00
C GLN A 316 -5.98 7.26 -36.39
N SER A 317 -4.84 6.74 -36.87
CA SER A 317 -4.61 5.29 -36.86
C SER A 317 -4.69 4.80 -35.41
N SER A 318 -5.71 4.01 -35.08
CA SER A 318 -5.90 3.48 -33.73
C SER A 318 -4.91 2.34 -33.48
N SER A 319 -3.82 2.62 -32.76
CA SER A 319 -2.94 1.55 -32.29
C SER A 319 -3.58 0.80 -31.11
N LYS A 320 -3.36 -0.51 -31.07
CA LYS A 320 -3.88 -1.41 -30.04
C LYS A 320 -2.72 -1.98 -29.22
N PHE A 321 -2.88 -2.09 -27.92
CA PHE A 321 -1.88 -2.63 -27.00
C PHE A 321 -2.30 -4.00 -26.50
N ILE A 322 -1.33 -4.89 -26.29
CA ILE A 322 -1.57 -6.20 -25.66
C ILE A 322 -1.45 -6.06 -24.15
N LEU A 323 -2.48 -6.53 -23.44
CA LEU A 323 -2.43 -6.75 -22.00
C LEU A 323 -2.68 -8.22 -21.68
N VAL A 324 -2.00 -8.71 -20.65
CA VAL A 324 -2.18 -10.04 -20.06
C VAL A 324 -2.74 -9.91 -18.66
N LYS A 325 -3.63 -10.83 -18.29
CA LYS A 325 -4.21 -10.90 -16.95
C LYS A 325 -3.34 -11.79 -16.09
N ARG A 326 -2.89 -11.28 -14.95
CA ARG A 326 -2.12 -12.06 -13.98
C ARG A 326 -2.97 -13.20 -13.41
N PRO A 327 -2.35 -14.31 -12.98
CA PRO A 327 -3.05 -15.39 -12.29
C PRO A 327 -3.89 -14.90 -11.11
N ASN A 328 -4.91 -15.68 -10.71
CA ASN A 328 -5.80 -15.32 -9.59
C ASN A 328 -5.14 -15.45 -8.20
N ASN A 329 -3.85 -15.81 -8.14
CA ASN A 329 -3.06 -15.92 -6.93
C ASN A 329 -1.73 -15.11 -7.04
N GLY A 330 -1.02 -14.97 -5.93
CA GLY A 330 0.26 -14.27 -5.89
C GLY A 330 0.16 -12.73 -5.93
N LEU A 331 1.24 -12.10 -6.39
CA LEU A 331 1.38 -10.64 -6.45
C LEU A 331 0.47 -10.06 -7.55
N LEU A 332 -0.31 -9.03 -7.21
CA LEU A 332 -1.21 -8.32 -8.12
C LEU A 332 -2.22 -9.26 -8.84
N ALA A 333 -2.70 -10.27 -8.11
CA ALA A 333 -3.58 -11.31 -8.63
C ALA A 333 -4.81 -10.78 -9.39
N GLY A 334 -5.06 -11.33 -10.58
CA GLY A 334 -6.22 -11.00 -11.42
C GLY A 334 -6.18 -9.62 -12.10
N LEU A 335 -5.09 -8.86 -11.96
CA LEU A 335 -4.93 -7.54 -12.58
C LEU A 335 -4.29 -7.64 -13.96
N TRP A 336 -4.53 -6.62 -14.77
CA TRP A 336 -3.98 -6.49 -16.12
C TRP A 336 -2.60 -5.83 -16.11
N GLU A 337 -1.68 -6.36 -16.91
CA GLU A 337 -0.33 -5.83 -17.10
C GLU A 337 0.14 -6.00 -18.54
N PHE A 338 1.21 -5.30 -18.91
CA PHE A 338 1.93 -5.60 -20.14
C PHE A 338 2.67 -6.94 -20.02
N PRO A 339 2.89 -7.66 -21.13
CA PRO A 339 3.75 -8.84 -21.18
C PRO A 339 5.02 -8.66 -20.35
N SER A 340 5.20 -9.51 -19.33
CA SER A 340 6.32 -9.40 -18.39
C SER A 340 6.87 -10.77 -18.01
N VAL A 341 8.18 -10.82 -17.77
CA VAL A 341 8.90 -12.01 -17.31
C VAL A 341 9.73 -11.65 -16.09
N LEU A 342 9.65 -12.46 -15.04
CA LEU A 342 10.50 -12.33 -13.85
C LEU A 342 11.89 -12.90 -14.16
N LEU A 343 12.93 -12.20 -13.72
CA LEU A 343 14.32 -12.56 -13.93
C LEU A 343 14.97 -12.89 -12.57
N GLU A 344 15.82 -13.91 -12.54
CA GLU A 344 16.51 -14.33 -11.31
C GLU A 344 17.54 -13.30 -10.83
N LYS A 345 18.11 -12.54 -11.75
CA LYS A 345 19.16 -11.54 -11.51
C LYS A 345 19.09 -10.41 -12.54
N GLU A 346 19.93 -9.38 -12.36
CA GLU A 346 20.12 -8.38 -13.41
C GLU A 346 20.59 -9.05 -14.70
N ALA A 347 19.98 -8.66 -15.81
CA ALA A 347 20.22 -9.24 -17.12
C ALA A 347 20.48 -8.14 -18.15
N ASP A 348 21.38 -8.42 -19.08
CA ASP A 348 21.68 -7.54 -20.21
C ASP A 348 20.50 -7.46 -21.21
N LEU A 349 20.61 -6.60 -22.23
CA LEU A 349 19.55 -6.41 -23.22
C LEU A 349 19.21 -7.68 -24.02
N ALA A 350 20.21 -8.47 -24.43
CA ALA A 350 19.99 -9.66 -25.23
C ALA A 350 19.26 -10.74 -24.42
N SER A 351 19.71 -10.99 -23.19
CA SER A 351 19.08 -11.94 -22.26
C SER A 351 17.62 -11.58 -21.96
N ARG A 352 17.33 -10.29 -21.76
CA ARG A 352 15.96 -9.78 -21.55
C ARG A 352 15.06 -10.01 -22.76
N ARG A 353 15.57 -9.74 -23.97
CA ARG A 353 14.83 -9.94 -25.23
C ARG A 353 14.51 -11.41 -25.48
N ILE A 354 15.47 -12.31 -25.26
CA ILE A 354 15.26 -13.76 -25.39
C ILE A 354 14.14 -14.23 -24.45
N ALA A 355 14.13 -13.75 -23.21
CA ALA A 355 13.09 -14.11 -22.24
C ALA A 355 11.70 -13.62 -22.67
N ILE A 356 11.59 -12.37 -23.14
CA ILE A 356 10.33 -11.84 -23.68
C ILE A 356 9.90 -12.60 -24.92
N ASP A 357 10.80 -12.88 -25.86
CA ASP A 357 10.47 -13.54 -27.12
C ASP A 357 9.93 -14.95 -26.87
N LYS A 358 10.57 -15.69 -25.95
CA LYS A 358 10.08 -16.99 -25.50
C LYS A 358 8.69 -16.89 -24.87
N PHE A 359 8.45 -15.88 -24.03
CA PHE A 359 7.14 -15.64 -23.43
C PHE A 359 6.07 -15.28 -24.47
N LEU A 360 6.39 -14.43 -25.44
CA LEU A 360 5.46 -14.04 -26.49
C LEU A 360 5.11 -15.22 -27.40
N GLN A 361 6.11 -16.04 -27.76
CA GLN A 361 5.91 -17.24 -28.55
C GLN A 361 5.03 -18.26 -27.82
N SER A 362 5.33 -18.54 -26.55
CA SER A 362 4.58 -19.53 -25.76
C SER A 362 3.15 -19.09 -25.45
N SER A 363 2.93 -17.80 -25.20
CA SER A 363 1.66 -17.30 -24.64
C SER A 363 0.65 -16.87 -25.70
N PHE A 364 1.12 -16.47 -26.89
CA PHE A 364 0.27 -15.90 -27.93
C PHE A 364 0.35 -16.64 -29.27
N ASN A 365 1.18 -17.70 -29.35
CA ASN A 365 1.50 -18.39 -30.60
C ASN A 365 1.89 -17.39 -31.72
N LEU A 366 2.44 -16.24 -31.34
CA LEU A 366 2.92 -15.22 -32.27
C LEU A 366 4.23 -15.73 -32.80
N ASP A 367 4.18 -16.47 -33.91
CA ASP A 367 5.37 -16.76 -34.66
C ASP A 367 5.84 -15.46 -35.32
N LEU A 368 6.73 -14.74 -34.61
CA LEU A 368 7.32 -13.46 -35.01
C LEU A 368 8.03 -13.54 -36.38
N LYS A 369 8.22 -14.75 -36.94
CA LYS A 369 8.83 -14.98 -38.25
C LYS A 369 7.81 -15.05 -39.39
N GLU A 370 6.64 -15.68 -39.22
CA GLU A 370 5.73 -15.96 -40.34
C GLU A 370 4.54 -15.00 -40.45
N SER A 371 3.88 -14.60 -39.36
CA SER A 371 2.58 -13.90 -39.42
C SER A 371 2.63 -12.39 -39.12
N ILE A 372 3.73 -11.89 -38.56
CA ILE A 372 3.85 -10.51 -38.06
C ILE A 372 5.19 -9.92 -38.49
N ARG A 373 5.18 -8.62 -38.84
CA ARG A 373 6.38 -7.83 -39.10
C ARG A 373 6.68 -6.97 -37.88
N ILE A 374 7.89 -7.08 -37.35
CA ILE A 374 8.41 -6.13 -36.35
C ILE A 374 8.72 -4.81 -37.07
N VAL A 375 8.05 -3.73 -36.65
CA VAL A 375 8.26 -2.38 -37.17
C VAL A 375 9.42 -1.71 -36.44
N SER A 376 9.40 -1.77 -35.11
CA SER A 376 10.50 -1.30 -34.27
C SER A 376 10.52 -2.07 -32.95
N ARG A 377 11.70 -2.13 -32.33
CA ARG A 377 11.89 -2.68 -30.98
C ARG A 377 12.95 -1.86 -30.24
N GLU A 378 12.50 -1.06 -29.29
CA GLU A 378 13.31 -0.03 -28.66
C GLU A 378 13.38 -0.22 -27.15
N TYR A 379 14.55 0.07 -26.57
CA TYR A 379 14.73 0.09 -25.13
C TYR A 379 14.31 1.47 -24.60
N ILE A 380 13.35 1.48 -23.67
CA ILE A 380 12.75 2.70 -23.14
C ILE A 380 13.44 3.14 -21.85
N GLY A 381 13.88 2.19 -21.02
CA GLY A 381 14.60 2.48 -19.79
C GLY A 381 14.25 1.55 -18.62
N GLU A 382 14.60 2.00 -17.43
CA GLU A 382 14.41 1.26 -16.18
C GLU A 382 13.45 2.01 -15.24
N TYR A 383 12.63 1.25 -14.53
CA TYR A 383 11.78 1.79 -13.47
C TYR A 383 11.78 0.86 -12.25
N VAL A 384 12.04 1.43 -11.08
CA VAL A 384 11.97 0.69 -9.82
C VAL A 384 10.62 0.96 -9.15
N HIS A 385 9.80 -0.07 -9.07
CA HIS A 385 8.55 -0.04 -8.33
C HIS A 385 8.70 -0.69 -6.96
N VAL A 386 8.28 0.02 -5.92
CA VAL A 386 8.50 -0.39 -4.53
C VAL A 386 7.17 -0.83 -3.91
N PHE A 387 7.13 -2.10 -3.51
CA PHE A 387 6.11 -2.67 -2.64
C PHE A 387 6.63 -2.74 -1.21
N SER A 388 5.76 -2.98 -0.23
CA SER A 388 6.17 -3.09 1.18
C SER A 388 7.23 -4.17 1.44
N HIS A 389 7.20 -5.27 0.68
CA HIS A 389 8.10 -6.42 0.85
C HIS A 389 9.05 -6.64 -0.35
N ILE A 390 8.86 -5.93 -1.47
CA ILE A 390 9.58 -6.14 -2.73
C ILE A 390 10.04 -4.80 -3.29
N ARG A 391 11.28 -4.75 -3.78
CA ARG A 391 11.78 -3.69 -4.66
C ARG A 391 11.96 -4.30 -6.05
N LEU A 392 11.00 -4.03 -6.95
CA LEU A 392 10.96 -4.60 -8.30
C LEU A 392 11.57 -3.65 -9.31
N LYS A 393 12.69 -4.04 -9.92
CA LYS A 393 13.34 -3.31 -11.01
C LYS A 393 12.81 -3.83 -12.35
N MET A 394 12.08 -2.98 -13.07
CA MET A 394 11.52 -3.28 -14.38
C MET A 394 12.40 -2.70 -15.48
N TYR A 395 12.73 -3.51 -16.47
CA TYR A 395 13.39 -3.14 -17.71
C TYR A 395 12.34 -3.07 -18.82
N ILE A 396 12.18 -1.89 -19.43
CA ILE A 396 11.03 -1.61 -20.29
C ILE A 396 11.51 -1.52 -21.74
N GLU A 397 10.84 -2.26 -22.62
CA GLU A 397 10.96 -2.11 -24.07
C GLU A 397 9.60 -1.81 -24.71
N LEU A 398 9.65 -1.14 -25.86
CA LEU A 398 8.51 -0.96 -26.76
C LEU A 398 8.72 -1.87 -27.97
N LEU A 399 7.76 -2.75 -28.23
CA LEU A 399 7.73 -3.62 -29.40
C LEU A 399 6.55 -3.22 -30.29
N VAL A 400 6.83 -2.62 -31.44
CA VAL A 400 5.80 -2.22 -32.41
C VAL A 400 5.71 -3.28 -33.50
N LEU A 401 4.52 -3.84 -33.64
CA LEU A 401 4.20 -4.93 -34.55
C LEU A 401 3.19 -4.47 -35.60
N ARG A 402 3.30 -5.05 -36.79
CA ARG A 402 2.31 -4.92 -37.86
C ARG A 402 1.95 -6.31 -38.39
N PRO A 403 0.67 -6.69 -38.49
CA PRO A 403 0.26 -7.95 -39.11
C PRO A 403 0.74 -8.05 -40.57
N LYS A 404 1.11 -9.24 -41.05
CA LYS A 404 1.43 -9.49 -42.47
C LYS A 404 0.14 -9.91 -43.21
N GLY A 405 -0.25 -9.18 -44.25
CA GLY A 405 -1.42 -9.46 -45.10
C GLY A 405 -2.77 -9.00 -44.53
N ASN A 406 -3.87 -9.42 -45.15
CA ASN A 406 -5.25 -9.16 -44.72
C ASN A 406 -5.69 -10.06 -43.53
N ASN A 407 -4.74 -10.77 -42.92
CA ASN A 407 -5.01 -11.63 -41.77
C ASN A 407 -5.31 -10.75 -40.56
N SER A 408 -6.58 -10.61 -40.22
CA SER A 408 -6.98 -10.19 -38.88
C SER A 408 -6.43 -11.21 -37.90
N ILE A 409 -5.59 -10.78 -36.95
CA ILE A 409 -5.20 -11.63 -35.82
C ILE A 409 -6.51 -12.03 -35.14
N ASP A 410 -6.84 -13.32 -35.12
CA ASP A 410 -8.11 -13.80 -34.58
C ASP A 410 -8.18 -13.47 -33.09
N TYR A 411 -8.97 -12.44 -32.77
CA TYR A 411 -8.98 -11.73 -31.50
C TYR A 411 -9.61 -12.53 -30.34
N LYS A 412 -9.99 -13.79 -30.54
CA LYS A 412 -10.94 -14.52 -29.67
C LYS A 412 -10.60 -15.98 -29.34
N LYS A 413 -9.39 -16.49 -29.56
CA LYS A 413 -9.04 -17.84 -29.04
C LYS A 413 -8.76 -17.80 -27.54
N GLN A 414 -9.84 -17.91 -26.76
CA GLN A 414 -9.84 -18.25 -25.34
C GLN A 414 -9.90 -19.77 -25.20
N ASP A 415 -8.77 -20.44 -24.97
CA ASP A 415 -8.80 -21.77 -24.36
C ASP A 415 -8.90 -21.60 -22.84
N LYS A 416 -9.78 -22.38 -22.20
CA LYS A 416 -10.07 -22.30 -20.75
C LYS A 416 -8.85 -22.58 -19.85
N GLU A 417 -7.77 -23.15 -20.39
CA GLU A 417 -6.49 -23.41 -19.71
C GLU A 417 -5.38 -22.42 -20.10
N SER A 418 -5.62 -21.52 -21.06
CA SER A 418 -4.63 -20.57 -21.58
C SER A 418 -4.63 -19.23 -20.83
N MET A 419 -3.46 -18.59 -20.75
CA MET A 419 -3.28 -17.24 -20.18
C MET A 419 -4.29 -16.26 -20.78
N THR A 420 -5.08 -15.58 -19.94
CA THR A 420 -6.06 -14.60 -20.42
C THR A 420 -5.37 -13.32 -20.88
N TRP A 421 -5.64 -12.87 -22.11
CA TRP A 421 -5.09 -11.65 -22.68
C TRP A 421 -6.15 -10.87 -23.48
N LYS A 422 -5.91 -9.58 -23.74
CA LYS A 422 -6.78 -8.73 -24.56
C LYS A 422 -6.04 -7.64 -25.30
N TYR A 423 -6.65 -7.13 -26.37
CA TYR A 423 -6.26 -5.88 -27.01
C TYR A 423 -7.02 -4.71 -26.41
N VAL A 424 -6.31 -3.60 -26.18
CA VAL A 424 -6.91 -2.34 -25.71
C VAL A 424 -6.38 -1.21 -26.56
N ASP A 425 -7.27 -0.39 -27.11
CA ASP A 425 -6.85 0.83 -27.81
C ASP A 425 -6.26 1.86 -26.83
N SER A 426 -5.55 2.84 -27.38
CA SER A 426 -4.89 3.87 -26.56
C SER A 426 -5.86 4.64 -25.65
N LYS A 427 -7.09 4.95 -26.12
CA LYS A 427 -8.06 5.77 -25.37
C LYS A 427 -8.61 5.01 -24.18
N ASN A 428 -8.96 3.75 -24.38
CA ASN A 428 -9.44 2.85 -23.33
C ASN A 428 -8.34 2.54 -22.32
N LEU A 429 -7.08 2.46 -22.76
CA LEU A 429 -5.94 2.20 -21.89
C LEU A 429 -5.68 3.37 -20.90
N ASP A 430 -5.93 4.61 -21.33
CA ASP A 430 -5.84 5.80 -20.47
C ASP A 430 -6.90 5.81 -19.36
N SER A 431 -8.13 5.37 -19.67
CA SER A 431 -9.24 5.29 -18.72
C SER A 431 -9.25 4.03 -17.86
N MET A 432 -8.46 3.01 -18.21
CA MET A 432 -8.50 1.71 -17.54
C MET A 432 -7.90 1.76 -16.12
N GLY A 433 -8.49 0.99 -15.20
CA GLY A 433 -8.03 0.80 -13.83
C GLY A 433 -6.74 -0.02 -13.73
N LEU A 434 -5.62 0.52 -14.23
CA LEU A 434 -4.30 -0.12 -14.18
C LEU A 434 -3.59 0.15 -12.85
N THR A 435 -2.70 -0.78 -12.48
CA THR A 435 -1.82 -0.56 -11.32
C THR A 435 -0.87 0.61 -11.56
N SER A 436 -0.41 1.24 -10.48
CA SER A 436 0.57 2.35 -10.57
C SER A 436 1.84 1.98 -11.32
N GLY A 437 2.29 0.72 -11.21
CA GLY A 437 3.46 0.23 -11.92
C GLY A 437 3.22 0.18 -13.44
N VAL A 438 2.11 -0.44 -13.85
CA VAL A 438 1.74 -0.55 -15.28
C VAL A 438 1.45 0.82 -15.89
N ARG A 439 0.72 1.69 -15.18
CA ARG A 439 0.46 3.07 -15.62
C ARG A 439 1.77 3.84 -15.84
N LYS A 440 2.75 3.68 -14.94
CA LYS A 440 4.05 4.34 -15.08
C LYS A 440 4.82 3.83 -16.30
N VAL A 441 4.83 2.53 -16.55
CA VAL A 441 5.43 1.92 -17.75
C VAL A 441 4.80 2.51 -19.02
N TYR A 442 3.47 2.59 -19.06
CA TYR A 442 2.76 3.17 -20.19
C TYR A 442 3.11 4.65 -20.41
N SER A 443 3.12 5.47 -19.35
CA SER A 443 3.52 6.87 -19.44
C SER A 443 4.96 7.06 -19.94
N MET A 444 5.88 6.15 -19.61
CA MET A 444 7.26 6.19 -20.12
C MET A 444 7.29 5.96 -21.64
N VAL A 445 6.53 4.99 -22.14
CA VAL A 445 6.39 4.74 -23.59
C VAL A 445 5.76 5.94 -24.30
N GLN A 446 4.70 6.53 -23.74
CA GLN A 446 4.06 7.70 -24.35
C GLN A 446 5.00 8.89 -24.45
N LYS A 447 5.79 9.16 -23.38
CA LYS A 447 6.79 10.23 -23.38
C LYS A 447 7.90 9.99 -24.42
N HIS A 448 8.34 8.73 -24.57
CA HIS A 448 9.34 8.35 -25.57
C HIS A 448 8.85 8.64 -26.99
N LYS A 449 7.63 8.21 -27.32
CA LYS A 449 7.00 8.47 -28.63
C LYS A 449 6.87 9.96 -28.97
N GLN A 450 6.52 10.79 -27.99
CA GLN A 450 6.44 12.25 -28.19
C GLN A 450 7.81 12.87 -28.51
N THR A 451 8.86 12.38 -27.85
CA THR A 451 10.24 12.85 -28.06
C THR A 451 10.73 12.48 -29.45
N ASP A 452 10.44 11.26 -29.92
CA ASP A 452 10.82 10.83 -31.27
C ASP A 452 10.06 11.58 -32.37
N GLN A 453 8.77 11.86 -32.17
CA GLN A 453 7.99 12.70 -33.10
C GLN A 453 8.53 14.14 -33.17
N GLY A 454 8.91 14.74 -32.03
CA GLY A 454 9.55 16.05 -31.98
C GLY A 454 10.89 16.07 -32.72
N THR A 455 11.70 15.03 -32.55
CA THR A 455 13.00 14.88 -33.21
C THR A 455 12.86 14.69 -34.73
N ILE A 456 11.81 14.01 -35.19
CA ILE A 456 11.48 13.86 -36.62
C ILE A 456 11.01 15.18 -37.24
N LEU A 457 10.20 15.97 -36.52
CA LEU A 457 9.76 17.29 -36.95
C LEU A 457 10.91 18.31 -37.01
N GLU A 458 11.86 18.26 -36.07
CA GLU A 458 13.08 19.09 -36.10
C GLU A 458 14.02 18.70 -37.24
N ARG A 459 14.18 17.40 -37.54
CA ARG A 459 14.96 16.94 -38.71
C ARG A 459 14.35 17.35 -40.04
N ARG A 460 13.01 17.44 -40.13
CA ARG A 460 12.30 17.96 -41.32
C ARG A 460 12.38 19.49 -41.47
N ARG A 461 12.74 20.23 -40.41
CA ARG A 461 12.87 21.70 -40.43
C ARG A 461 14.28 22.21 -40.75
N LYS A 462 15.30 21.36 -40.85
CA LYS A 462 16.61 21.79 -41.38
C LYS A 462 16.56 21.79 -42.91
N PRO A 463 16.63 22.97 -43.58
CA PRO A 463 16.78 23.00 -45.03
C PRO A 463 18.15 22.43 -45.39
N ALA A 464 18.19 21.66 -46.48
CA ALA A 464 19.43 21.25 -47.12
C ALA A 464 20.18 22.50 -47.59
N LEU A 465 21.09 23.01 -46.77
CA LEU A 465 22.13 23.93 -47.21
C LEU A 465 23.15 23.09 -48.01
N ARG A 466 22.85 22.93 -49.31
CA ARG A 466 23.87 22.68 -50.33
C ARG A 466 24.65 23.98 -50.54
N ARG A 467 25.94 23.95 -50.23
CA ARG A 467 26.98 24.60 -51.02
C ARG A 467 28.17 23.67 -51.11
#